data_AF-A0A1M6JQZ1-F1
#
_entry.id   AF-A0A1M6JQZ1-F1
#
_cell.length_a   1.000
_cell.length_b   1.000
_cell.length_c   1.000
_cell.angle_alpha   90.00
_cell.angle_beta   90.00
_cell.angle_gamma   90.00
#
_symmetry.space_group_name_H-M   'P 1'
#
loop_
_entity.id
_entity.type
_entity.pdbx_description
1 polymer ?
#
loop_
_entity_poly.entity_id
_entity_poly.type
_entity_poly.pdbx_seq_one_letter_code
_entity_poly.pdbx_strand_id
1 'polypeptide(L)'
;MKKFFLLQLLLLSGLCLKAQTIPIKDLQGRVTCGNKGVQGVIVTDGTDCVQTDAQGIYHLEAKRNVRFVYLTTPAGYLVPCQEKTIPLFFQQVDPTQPKKEYNFELVKNPENDISHLFTVQADAQVTSEKDVKEYGKYLKDMNSYLAAYRGKRDLFSIDCGDIVGDSPQLFPSYIQTVSSLDLPVFRAIGNHDMTYGGRTFEYSYHTFEQYFGPVYYSFNKGKAHYIVLNNCFYVNRDYQYIGYIDERTFTWLEQDLAFVPKGSPVFVVVHIPTSLTPKLKWNTLLQDETSNASGLYDLLKGYNAHIISGHTHFNLNICFNDSLMEHNTAAVCGIWWKADICMDGTPSGYGVYEVNGTDVKWFYKSAGHSADYQFRVYPAGSDEEYPSDIIANVWNWDDLWKVEWYENGKRMGEMTHYTGYDPEAKAICADKKRVEYDWISPIQTEHIFRATPKNAKAHIEVRVTDRFGRIYKQSLKQE
;
A
#
# COMPACT_ATOMS: atom_id res chain seq x y z
N MET A 1 17.36 -68.85 60.62
CA MET A 1 18.30 -69.39 59.62
C MET A 1 18.73 -68.27 58.68
N LYS A 2 20.03 -68.21 58.44
CA LYS A 2 20.85 -67.36 57.55
C LYS A 2 20.30 -67.01 56.14
N LYS A 3 20.82 -65.88 55.63
CA LYS A 3 21.18 -65.48 54.23
C LYS A 3 20.12 -64.71 53.42
N PHE A 4 20.32 -63.40 53.20
CA PHE A 4 21.13 -62.73 52.15
C PHE A 4 20.38 -62.63 50.81
N PHE A 5 20.00 -61.40 50.41
CA PHE A 5 20.14 -60.94 49.03
C PHE A 5 20.29 -59.41 49.00
N LEU A 6 21.48 -58.98 48.59
CA LEU A 6 21.88 -57.62 48.24
C LEU A 6 21.64 -57.47 46.73
N LEU A 7 21.04 -56.39 46.23
CA LEU A 7 21.42 -55.82 44.92
C LEU A 7 20.91 -54.37 44.75
N GLN A 8 21.87 -53.46 44.82
CA GLN A 8 22.06 -52.25 44.01
C GLN A 8 20.84 -51.39 43.61
N LEU A 9 20.64 -50.28 44.34
CA LEU A 9 20.05 -49.06 43.76
C LEU A 9 21.18 -48.13 43.33
N LEU A 10 21.34 -47.95 42.01
CA LEU A 10 22.18 -46.91 41.43
C LEU A 10 21.54 -45.54 41.67
N LEU A 11 22.22 -44.69 42.43
CA LEU A 11 21.98 -43.25 42.48
C LEU A 11 22.40 -42.62 41.14
N LEU A 12 21.45 -42.51 40.21
CA LEU A 12 21.54 -41.56 39.09
C LEU A 12 21.31 -40.16 39.66
N SER A 13 22.40 -39.50 40.03
CA SER A 13 22.43 -38.06 40.24
C SER A 13 22.14 -37.39 38.90
N GLY A 14 20.89 -36.95 38.73
CA GLY A 14 20.50 -36.11 37.60
C GLY A 14 21.26 -34.79 37.67
N LEU A 15 22.32 -34.67 36.88
CA LEU A 15 22.86 -33.38 36.47
C LEU A 15 21.76 -32.65 35.69
N CYS A 16 20.94 -31.88 36.40
CA CYS A 16 20.20 -30.79 35.79
C CYS A 16 21.23 -29.79 35.25
N LEU A 17 21.65 -29.98 34.00
CA LEU A 17 22.16 -28.87 33.20
C LEU A 17 21.05 -27.83 33.15
N LYS A 18 21.12 -26.85 34.05
CA LYS A 18 20.44 -25.59 33.84
C LYS A 18 21.01 -25.06 32.52
N ALA A 19 20.24 -25.16 31.45
CA ALA A 19 20.49 -24.37 30.27
C ALA A 19 20.59 -22.92 30.76
N GLN A 20 21.80 -22.35 30.75
CA GLN A 20 21.98 -20.93 31.00
C GLN A 20 21.22 -20.23 29.89
N THR A 21 20.05 -19.69 30.22
CA THR A 21 19.37 -18.74 29.38
C THR A 21 20.33 -17.56 29.24
N ILE A 22 20.93 -17.39 28.06
CA ILE A 22 21.69 -16.19 27.75
C ILE A 22 20.73 -15.02 27.99
N PRO A 23 21.01 -14.09 28.93
CA PRO A 23 20.14 -12.95 29.15
C PRO A 23 20.11 -12.13 27.85
N ILE A 24 18.89 -11.86 27.36
CA ILE A 24 18.70 -10.98 26.21
C ILE A 24 19.15 -9.60 26.67
N LYS A 25 20.13 -9.02 25.99
CA LYS A 25 20.63 -7.68 26.34
C LYS A 25 19.67 -6.65 25.80
N ASP A 26 19.44 -5.60 26.59
CA ASP A 26 18.69 -4.43 26.16
C ASP A 26 19.28 -3.84 24.89
N LEU A 27 18.40 -3.27 24.06
CA LEU A 27 18.76 -2.69 22.78
C LEU A 27 18.95 -1.18 22.99
N GLN A 28 20.05 -0.65 22.50
CA GLN A 28 20.37 0.77 22.67
C GLN A 28 21.11 1.30 21.45
N GLY A 29 21.12 2.61 21.32
CA GLY A 29 21.85 3.27 20.26
C GLY A 29 21.67 4.78 20.32
N ARG A 30 22.08 5.42 19.23
CA ARG A 30 22.04 6.86 19.05
C ARG A 30 21.58 7.22 17.65
N VAL A 31 20.72 8.22 17.56
CA VAL A 31 20.31 8.85 16.29
C VAL A 31 21.05 10.17 16.14
N THR A 32 21.77 10.33 15.05
CA THR A 32 22.60 11.50 14.78
C THR A 32 22.33 12.11 13.40
N CYS A 33 22.68 13.39 13.24
CA CYS A 33 22.75 14.07 11.96
C CYS A 33 23.95 15.01 11.98
N GLY A 34 24.95 14.74 11.13
CA GLY A 34 26.21 15.49 11.11
C GLY A 34 26.94 15.43 12.46
N ASN A 35 27.00 14.25 13.08
CA ASN A 35 27.58 13.97 14.41
C ASN A 35 26.86 14.60 15.61
N LYS A 36 25.73 15.29 15.41
CA LYS A 36 24.91 15.83 16.50
C LYS A 36 23.75 14.89 16.79
N GLY A 37 23.43 14.70 18.07
CA GLY A 37 22.24 13.96 18.48
C GLY A 37 20.97 14.61 17.95
N VAL A 38 20.02 13.79 17.51
CA VAL A 38 18.68 14.26 17.12
C VAL A 38 17.70 13.82 18.20
N GLN A 39 17.09 14.80 18.88
CA GLN A 39 16.14 14.57 19.96
C GLN A 39 14.74 14.25 19.44
N GLY A 40 13.99 13.45 20.18
CA GLY A 40 12.56 13.19 19.94
C GLY A 40 12.28 12.28 18.75
N VAL A 41 13.30 11.59 18.23
CA VAL A 41 13.12 10.57 17.19
C VAL A 41 12.51 9.34 17.83
N ILE A 42 11.43 8.82 17.25
CA ILE A 42 10.82 7.57 17.71
C ILE A 42 11.67 6.40 17.22
N VAL A 43 12.02 5.50 18.13
CA VAL A 43 12.75 4.26 17.86
C VAL A 43 11.96 3.10 18.43
N THR A 44 11.88 2.00 17.67
CA THR A 44 11.09 0.83 18.05
C THR A 44 11.80 -0.48 17.73
N ASP A 45 11.43 -1.54 18.44
CA ASP A 45 11.76 -2.94 18.17
C ASP A 45 10.59 -3.73 17.53
N GLY A 46 9.54 -3.02 17.12
CA GLY A 46 8.28 -3.55 16.64
C GLY A 46 7.30 -3.98 17.74
N THR A 47 7.55 -3.60 18.99
CA THR A 47 6.58 -3.75 20.09
C THR A 47 6.49 -2.45 20.87
N ASP A 48 7.64 -1.95 21.32
CA ASP A 48 7.72 -0.75 22.15
C ASP A 48 8.27 0.43 21.32
N CYS A 49 7.78 1.64 21.58
CA CYS A 49 8.27 2.88 20.98
C CYS A 49 8.88 3.78 22.06
N VAL A 50 10.11 4.25 21.83
CA VAL A 50 10.81 5.19 22.73
C VAL A 50 11.28 6.43 21.98
N GLN A 51 11.42 7.54 22.69
CA GLN A 51 11.96 8.78 22.14
C GLN A 51 13.44 8.95 22.47
N THR A 52 14.22 9.41 21.49
CA THR A 52 15.60 9.81 21.76
C THR A 52 15.69 11.04 22.65
N ASP A 53 16.70 11.06 23.53
CA ASP A 53 16.99 12.21 24.39
C ASP A 53 17.68 13.37 23.64
N ALA A 54 18.06 14.43 24.37
CA ALA A 54 18.75 15.59 23.81
C ALA A 54 20.12 15.27 23.18
N GLN A 55 20.73 14.14 23.53
CA GLN A 55 21.97 13.65 22.94
C GLN A 55 21.70 12.67 21.79
N GLY A 56 20.44 12.37 21.48
CA GLY A 56 20.02 11.42 20.46
C GLY A 56 20.03 9.96 20.94
N ILE A 57 20.22 9.71 22.23
CA ILE A 57 20.36 8.36 22.80
C ILE A 57 18.98 7.76 23.06
N TYR A 58 18.83 6.47 22.82
CA TYR A 58 17.63 5.70 23.17
C TYR A 58 17.99 4.34 23.80
N HIS A 59 17.03 3.77 24.51
CA HIS A 59 17.11 2.47 25.14
C HIS A 59 15.77 1.75 25.04
N LEU A 60 15.79 0.47 24.66
CA LEU A 60 14.64 -0.42 24.51
C LEU A 60 14.89 -1.67 25.35
N GLU A 61 13.90 -2.06 26.14
CA GLU A 61 13.97 -3.30 26.92
C GLU A 61 14.05 -4.51 26.01
N ALA A 62 14.88 -5.49 26.38
CA ALA A 62 15.07 -6.67 25.55
C ALA A 62 13.81 -7.55 25.50
N LYS A 63 13.17 -7.67 24.32
CA LYS A 63 12.10 -8.63 24.08
C LYS A 63 12.60 -9.86 23.30
N ARG A 64 11.88 -10.98 23.44
CA ARG A 64 12.12 -12.17 22.61
C ARG A 64 11.66 -11.89 21.18
N ASN A 65 12.33 -12.53 20.21
CA ASN A 65 11.95 -12.48 18.80
C ASN A 65 11.95 -11.06 18.19
N VAL A 66 12.75 -10.13 18.74
CA VAL A 66 13.05 -8.87 18.06
C VAL A 66 13.90 -9.17 16.83
N ARG A 67 13.46 -8.67 15.68
CA ARG A 67 14.12 -8.88 14.38
C ARG A 67 14.81 -7.62 13.87
N PHE A 68 14.31 -6.46 14.27
CA PHE A 68 14.79 -5.16 13.84
C PHE A 68 14.75 -4.17 14.99
N VAL A 69 15.66 -3.19 14.94
CA VAL A 69 15.47 -1.89 15.58
C VAL A 69 15.32 -0.88 14.45
N TYR A 70 14.36 0.04 14.55
CA TYR A 70 14.06 0.95 13.45
C TYR A 70 13.41 2.25 13.91
N LEU A 71 13.45 3.25 13.03
CA LEU A 71 13.01 4.61 13.30
C LEU A 71 11.64 4.89 12.69
N THR A 72 10.86 5.73 13.36
CA THR A 72 9.94 6.63 12.66
C THR A 72 10.78 7.76 12.10
N THR A 73 11.05 7.76 10.78
CA THR A 73 11.89 8.80 10.16
C THR A 73 11.27 10.17 10.43
N PRO A 74 11.97 11.11 11.11
CA PRO A 74 11.36 12.37 11.54
C PRO A 74 11.24 13.36 10.37
N ALA A 75 10.23 14.23 10.43
CA ALA A 75 10.04 15.30 9.45
C ALA A 75 11.29 16.20 9.38
N GLY A 76 11.62 16.68 8.18
CA GLY A 76 12.82 17.45 7.90
C GLY A 76 14.10 16.63 7.76
N TYR A 77 14.01 15.29 7.86
CA TYR A 77 15.15 14.38 7.71
C TYR A 77 14.84 13.27 6.69
N LEU A 78 15.92 12.67 6.20
CA LEU A 78 15.97 11.53 5.31
C LEU A 78 16.87 10.46 5.91
N VAL A 79 16.64 9.21 5.55
CA VAL A 79 17.57 8.10 5.78
C VAL A 79 18.32 7.78 4.48
N PRO A 80 19.53 7.21 4.55
CA PRO A 80 20.21 6.69 3.36
C PRO A 80 19.31 5.67 2.61
N CYS A 81 19.42 5.62 1.28
CA CYS A 81 18.71 4.63 0.47
C CYS A 81 19.69 3.63 -0.13
N GLN A 82 19.42 2.34 0.08
CA GLN A 82 20.08 1.23 -0.62
C GLN A 82 19.39 0.99 -1.97
N GLU A 83 20.16 0.60 -2.99
CA GLU A 83 19.67 0.41 -4.37
C GLU A 83 18.79 1.57 -4.86
N LYS A 84 19.12 2.79 -4.43
CA LYS A 84 18.41 4.06 -4.70
C LYS A 84 16.97 4.17 -4.19
N THR A 85 16.33 3.08 -3.77
CA THR A 85 14.89 3.03 -3.50
C THR A 85 14.48 2.34 -2.21
N ILE A 86 15.42 1.73 -1.47
CA ILE A 86 15.17 1.03 -0.20
C ILE A 86 15.66 1.92 0.95
N PRO A 87 14.77 2.62 1.69
CA PRO A 87 15.19 3.52 2.76
C PRO A 87 15.69 2.73 3.98
N LEU A 88 16.89 3.05 4.46
CA LEU A 88 17.56 2.34 5.57
C LEU A 88 17.20 2.94 6.93
N PHE A 89 15.92 2.95 7.27
CA PHE A 89 15.42 3.36 8.60
C PHE A 89 15.50 2.25 9.66
N PHE A 90 16.02 1.06 9.29
CA PHE A 90 16.06 -0.12 10.14
C PHE A 90 17.45 -0.74 10.21
N GLN A 91 17.67 -1.52 11.26
CA GLN A 91 18.83 -2.40 11.41
C GLN A 91 18.36 -3.76 11.91
N GLN A 92 18.85 -4.82 11.28
CA GLN A 92 18.55 -6.19 11.70
C GLN A 92 19.23 -6.52 13.03
N VAL A 93 18.48 -7.22 13.89
CA VAL A 93 18.97 -7.79 15.15
C VAL A 93 19.25 -9.27 14.91
N ASP A 94 20.53 -9.65 15.01
CA ASP A 94 20.92 -11.06 15.06
C ASP A 94 20.93 -11.53 16.53
N PRO A 95 19.98 -12.39 16.95
CA PRO A 95 19.93 -12.88 18.32
C PRO A 95 21.12 -13.77 18.69
N THR A 96 21.84 -14.31 17.71
CA THR A 96 23.06 -15.12 17.93
C THR A 96 24.30 -14.24 18.10
N GLN A 97 24.29 -13.03 17.54
CA GLN A 97 25.39 -12.07 17.59
C GLN A 97 24.85 -10.64 17.78
N PRO A 98 24.24 -10.33 18.94
CA PRO A 98 23.64 -9.01 19.14
C PRO A 98 24.71 -7.93 19.08
N LYS A 99 24.44 -6.87 18.32
CA LYS A 99 25.32 -5.70 18.27
C LYS A 99 25.35 -5.03 19.65
N LYS A 100 26.45 -4.32 19.93
CA LYS A 100 26.55 -3.51 21.15
C LYS A 100 25.61 -2.29 21.10
N GLU A 101 25.47 -1.69 19.93
CA GLU A 101 24.70 -0.47 19.67
C GLU A 101 24.08 -0.51 18.26
N TYR A 102 22.90 0.08 18.12
CA TYR A 102 22.14 0.21 16.87
C TYR A 102 22.05 1.70 16.49
N ASN A 103 23.12 2.27 15.94
CA ASN A 103 23.18 3.70 15.66
C ASN A 103 22.61 4.07 14.28
N PHE A 104 21.90 5.19 14.17
CA PHE A 104 21.33 5.68 12.92
C PHE A 104 21.87 7.07 12.57
N GLU A 105 22.26 7.27 11.33
CA GLU A 105 22.67 8.58 10.81
C GLU A 105 21.59 9.09 9.84
N LEU A 106 20.96 10.20 10.22
CA LEU A 106 20.00 10.93 9.42
C LEU A 106 20.70 11.99 8.56
N VAL A 107 20.13 12.25 7.40
CA VAL A 107 20.49 13.37 6.53
C VAL A 107 19.40 14.43 6.62
N LYS A 108 19.75 15.72 6.67
CA LYS A 108 18.71 16.76 6.57
C LYS A 108 18.04 16.68 5.20
N ASN A 109 16.72 16.78 5.16
CA ASN A 109 16.01 16.90 3.89
C ASN A 109 16.40 18.23 3.24
N PRO A 110 16.99 18.24 2.04
CA PRO A 110 17.30 19.48 1.33
C PRO A 110 16.03 20.19 0.81
N GLU A 111 14.93 19.45 0.66
CA GLU A 111 13.64 19.96 0.19
C GLU A 111 12.71 20.31 1.37
N ASN A 112 11.72 21.17 1.11
CA ASN A 112 10.67 21.48 2.09
C ASN A 112 9.59 20.38 2.09
N ASP A 113 9.68 19.45 3.04
CA ASP A 113 8.74 18.34 3.19
C ASP A 113 7.35 18.74 3.73
N ILE A 114 7.11 20.01 4.08
CA ILE A 114 5.74 20.51 4.29
C ILE A 114 4.92 20.40 2.99
N SER A 115 5.58 20.59 1.84
CA SER A 115 4.99 20.45 0.52
C SER A 115 5.66 19.31 -0.23
N HIS A 116 5.05 18.13 -0.19
CA HIS A 116 5.58 16.93 -0.83
C HIS A 116 4.57 16.32 -1.81
N LEU A 117 5.09 15.48 -2.70
CA LEU A 117 4.29 14.71 -3.64
C LEU A 117 4.72 13.25 -3.55
N PHE A 118 3.75 12.34 -3.49
CA PHE A 118 4.04 10.92 -3.56
C PHE A 118 3.17 10.19 -4.56
N THR A 119 3.72 9.13 -5.14
CA THR A 119 3.01 8.20 -6.01
C THR A 119 2.65 6.94 -5.24
N VAL A 120 1.55 6.31 -5.60
CA VAL A 120 1.11 5.03 -5.04
C VAL A 120 0.88 4.06 -6.19
N GLN A 121 1.50 2.88 -6.09
CA GLN A 121 1.23 1.75 -6.98
C GLN A 121 0.87 0.51 -6.14
N ALA A 122 0.27 -0.48 -6.79
CA ALA A 122 -0.04 -1.77 -6.19
C ALA A 122 -0.03 -2.87 -7.26
N ASP A 123 0.18 -4.11 -6.84
CA ASP A 123 -0.09 -5.30 -7.68
C ASP A 123 0.66 -5.29 -9.03
N ALA A 124 1.98 -5.09 -8.96
CA ALA A 124 2.84 -5.35 -10.13
C ALA A 124 2.81 -6.84 -10.48
N GLN A 125 2.66 -7.72 -9.47
CA GLN A 125 2.50 -9.16 -9.61
C GLN A 125 3.37 -9.75 -10.72
N VAL A 126 4.67 -9.42 -10.72
CA VAL A 126 5.57 -9.95 -11.75
C VAL A 126 5.77 -11.45 -11.50
N THR A 127 5.50 -12.26 -12.53
CA THR A 127 5.66 -13.73 -12.49
C THR A 127 6.81 -14.21 -13.38
N SER A 128 7.35 -13.32 -14.21
CA SER A 128 8.43 -13.62 -15.14
C SER A 128 9.31 -12.40 -15.43
N GLU A 129 10.51 -12.63 -15.97
CA GLU A 129 11.39 -11.57 -16.48
C GLU A 129 10.77 -10.77 -17.64
N LYS A 130 9.75 -11.32 -18.32
CA LYS A 130 8.98 -10.56 -19.30
C LYS A 130 8.14 -9.49 -18.60
N ASP A 131 7.44 -9.87 -17.52
CA ASP A 131 6.61 -8.96 -16.74
C ASP A 131 7.45 -7.84 -16.12
N VAL A 132 8.64 -8.18 -15.58
CA VAL A 132 9.61 -7.19 -15.07
C VAL A 132 9.99 -6.16 -16.15
N LYS A 133 10.16 -6.58 -17.41
CA LYS A 133 10.44 -5.65 -18.51
C LYS A 133 9.25 -4.74 -18.84
N GLU A 134 8.03 -5.27 -18.80
CA GLU A 134 6.82 -4.46 -18.99
C GLU A 134 6.63 -3.46 -17.84
N TYR A 135 6.89 -3.88 -16.60
CA TYR A 135 6.94 -2.99 -15.44
C TYR A 135 7.95 -1.85 -15.61
N GLY A 136 9.11 -2.12 -16.22
CA GLY A 136 10.07 -1.05 -16.58
C GLY A 136 9.49 0.02 -17.52
N LYS A 137 8.56 -0.32 -18.42
CA LYS A 137 7.87 0.66 -19.28
C LYS A 137 6.89 1.53 -18.48
N TYR A 138 6.15 0.90 -17.57
CA TYR A 138 5.29 1.60 -16.62
C TYR A 138 6.08 2.62 -15.79
N LEU A 139 7.22 2.21 -15.23
CA LEU A 139 8.09 3.09 -14.44
C LEU A 139 8.68 4.25 -15.25
N LYS A 140 8.87 4.08 -16.57
CA LYS A 140 9.29 5.16 -17.45
C LYS A 140 8.23 6.26 -17.54
N ASP A 141 6.94 5.91 -17.59
CA ASP A 141 5.85 6.91 -17.53
C ASP A 141 5.88 7.65 -16.18
N MET A 142 5.91 6.89 -15.08
CA MET A 142 5.98 7.45 -13.72
C MET A 142 7.15 8.40 -13.53
N ASN A 143 8.36 7.98 -13.93
CA ASN A 143 9.54 8.82 -13.82
C ASN A 143 9.45 10.08 -14.71
N SER A 144 8.85 9.96 -15.89
CA SER A 144 8.62 11.11 -16.78
C SER A 144 7.65 12.13 -16.16
N TYR A 145 6.59 11.65 -15.50
CA TYR A 145 5.66 12.49 -14.75
C TYR A 145 6.37 13.19 -13.57
N LEU A 146 7.14 12.44 -12.77
CA LEU A 146 7.84 12.94 -11.60
C LEU A 146 8.97 13.93 -11.93
N ALA A 147 9.56 13.85 -13.13
CA ALA A 147 10.64 14.73 -13.57
C ALA A 147 10.29 16.23 -13.43
N ALA A 148 9.01 16.61 -13.60
CA ALA A 148 8.56 17.99 -13.47
C ALA A 148 8.68 18.55 -12.03
N TYR A 149 8.77 17.67 -11.02
CA TYR A 149 8.76 18.00 -9.60
C TYR A 149 10.11 17.80 -8.89
N ARG A 150 11.07 17.11 -9.52
CA ARG A 150 12.41 16.89 -8.95
C ARG A 150 13.09 18.23 -8.66
N GLY A 151 13.64 18.37 -7.45
CA GLY A 151 14.28 19.61 -6.97
C GLY A 151 13.32 20.78 -6.72
N LYS A 152 12.00 20.53 -6.69
CA LYS A 152 10.96 21.53 -6.37
C LYS A 152 10.07 21.11 -5.21
N ARG A 153 9.96 19.82 -4.95
CA ARG A 153 9.20 19.20 -3.87
C ARG A 153 9.96 17.97 -3.37
N ASP A 154 9.74 17.61 -2.12
CA ASP A 154 10.12 16.29 -1.62
C ASP A 154 9.28 15.22 -2.32
N LEU A 155 9.93 14.14 -2.77
CA LEU A 155 9.33 13.07 -3.56
C LEU A 155 9.62 11.70 -2.96
N PHE A 156 8.61 10.85 -2.91
CA PHE A 156 8.74 9.42 -2.60
C PHE A 156 7.63 8.63 -3.30
N SER A 157 7.73 7.31 -3.28
CA SER A 157 6.65 6.42 -3.75
C SER A 157 6.26 5.46 -2.63
N ILE A 158 5.03 5.00 -2.71
CA ILE A 158 4.48 3.90 -1.93
C ILE A 158 4.13 2.76 -2.88
N ASP A 159 4.40 1.53 -2.45
CA ASP A 159 3.97 0.30 -3.10
C ASP A 159 3.11 -0.47 -2.10
N CYS A 160 1.84 -0.69 -2.43
CA CYS A 160 0.88 -1.36 -1.54
C CYS A 160 1.02 -2.89 -1.53
N GLY A 161 2.07 -3.46 -2.11
CA GLY A 161 2.34 -4.89 -2.07
C GLY A 161 1.86 -5.63 -3.31
N ASP A 162 2.03 -6.95 -3.28
CA ASP A 162 1.93 -7.85 -4.43
C ASP A 162 2.87 -7.41 -5.54
N ILE A 163 4.13 -7.23 -5.14
CA ILE A 163 5.23 -6.89 -6.03
C ILE A 163 5.47 -8.05 -7.00
N VAL A 164 5.52 -9.28 -6.47
CA VAL A 164 5.64 -10.52 -7.26
C VAL A 164 4.34 -11.32 -7.20
N GLY A 165 4.10 -12.17 -8.20
CA GLY A 165 3.01 -13.15 -8.18
C GLY A 165 3.52 -14.50 -7.71
N ASP A 166 3.64 -14.71 -6.41
CA ASP A 166 4.18 -15.94 -5.76
C ASP A 166 5.60 -16.32 -6.23
N SER A 167 6.36 -15.31 -6.66
CA SER A 167 7.67 -15.50 -7.31
C SER A 167 8.77 -14.70 -6.64
N PRO A 168 9.06 -14.90 -5.32
CA PRO A 168 10.01 -14.09 -4.56
C PRO A 168 11.44 -14.09 -5.12
N GLN A 169 11.79 -15.09 -5.94
CA GLN A 169 13.04 -15.10 -6.71
C GLN A 169 13.19 -13.91 -7.68
N LEU A 170 12.11 -13.19 -8.00
CA LEU A 170 12.12 -12.00 -8.86
C LEU A 170 12.31 -10.68 -8.11
N PHE A 171 12.36 -10.67 -6.76
CA PHE A 171 12.64 -9.45 -6.00
C PHE A 171 13.93 -8.73 -6.46
N PRO A 172 15.06 -9.41 -6.72
CA PRO A 172 16.26 -8.74 -7.25
C PRO A 172 16.02 -8.02 -8.58
N SER A 173 15.33 -8.66 -9.54
CA SER A 173 15.02 -8.08 -10.85
C SER A 173 14.05 -6.90 -10.73
N TYR A 174 13.06 -7.00 -9.83
CA TYR A 174 12.18 -5.88 -9.48
C TYR A 174 12.97 -4.71 -8.86
N ILE A 175 13.82 -4.97 -7.86
CA ILE A 175 14.64 -3.95 -7.17
C ILE A 175 15.53 -3.21 -8.18
N GLN A 176 16.19 -3.96 -9.07
CA GLN A 176 17.00 -3.36 -10.14
C GLN A 176 16.15 -2.45 -11.04
N THR A 177 14.94 -2.89 -11.41
CA THR A 177 14.07 -2.15 -12.33
C THR A 177 13.51 -0.88 -11.68
N VAL A 178 12.98 -0.98 -10.45
CA VAL A 178 12.42 0.15 -9.70
C VAL A 178 13.49 1.18 -9.30
N SER A 179 14.77 0.78 -9.21
CA SER A 179 15.89 1.70 -8.97
C SER A 179 15.99 2.86 -9.98
N SER A 180 15.38 2.72 -11.15
CA SER A 180 15.26 3.78 -12.16
C SER A 180 14.45 5.00 -11.70
N LEU A 181 13.62 4.86 -10.66
CA LEU A 181 12.91 5.97 -10.03
C LEU A 181 13.84 6.88 -9.22
N ASP A 182 14.96 6.37 -8.70
CA ASP A 182 15.94 7.18 -7.95
C ASP A 182 15.29 8.09 -6.87
N LEU A 183 14.46 7.48 -6.02
CA LEU A 183 13.76 8.09 -4.89
C LEU A 183 13.34 7.01 -3.88
N PRO A 184 13.07 7.37 -2.61
CA PRO A 184 12.56 6.43 -1.61
C PRO A 184 11.26 5.75 -2.05
N VAL A 185 11.21 4.42 -1.97
CA VAL A 185 9.97 3.64 -2.17
C VAL A 185 9.66 2.88 -0.89
N PHE A 186 8.55 3.21 -0.25
CA PHE A 186 8.04 2.52 0.95
C PHE A 186 7.09 1.42 0.52
N ARG A 187 7.30 0.19 1.00
CA ARG A 187 6.62 -1.01 0.52
C ARG A 187 5.84 -1.66 1.65
N ALA A 188 4.56 -1.93 1.42
CA ALA A 188 3.80 -2.92 2.15
C ALA A 188 4.08 -4.30 1.55
N ILE A 189 3.84 -5.35 2.33
CA ILE A 189 3.86 -6.73 1.86
C ILE A 189 2.45 -7.12 1.40
N GLY A 190 2.34 -7.70 0.20
CA GLY A 190 1.11 -8.30 -0.26
C GLY A 190 1.03 -9.80 0.01
N ASN A 191 -0.13 -10.40 -0.24
CA ASN A 191 -0.28 -11.83 0.00
C ASN A 191 0.60 -12.67 -0.94
N HIS A 192 0.79 -12.24 -2.19
CA HIS A 192 1.64 -12.93 -3.18
C HIS A 192 3.14 -12.70 -2.97
N ASP A 193 3.51 -11.78 -2.08
CA ASP A 193 4.89 -11.56 -1.65
C ASP A 193 5.33 -12.50 -0.51
N MET A 194 4.37 -13.24 0.09
CA MET A 194 4.62 -14.08 1.25
C MET A 194 5.44 -15.34 0.93
N THR A 195 6.20 -15.80 1.92
CA THR A 195 6.84 -17.11 1.97
C THR A 195 5.85 -18.16 2.47
N TYR A 196 5.27 -18.95 1.56
CA TYR A 196 4.37 -20.05 1.91
C TYR A 196 5.09 -21.29 2.47
N GLY A 197 4.32 -22.21 3.06
CA GLY A 197 4.82 -23.50 3.55
C GLY A 197 5.54 -23.43 4.91
N GLY A 198 5.50 -22.26 5.56
CA GLY A 198 5.96 -22.06 6.93
C GLY A 198 5.11 -22.77 7.97
N ARG A 199 5.46 -22.59 9.25
CA ARG A 199 4.63 -23.09 10.38
C ARG A 199 3.70 -22.03 10.95
N THR A 200 4.03 -20.76 10.81
CA THR A 200 3.35 -19.64 11.48
C THR A 200 3.25 -18.43 10.58
N PHE A 201 2.41 -17.47 10.97
CA PHE A 201 2.32 -16.16 10.32
C PHE A 201 3.66 -15.44 10.28
N GLU A 202 4.47 -15.51 11.35
CA GLU A 202 5.75 -14.80 11.43
C GLU A 202 6.82 -15.31 10.44
N TYR A 203 6.63 -16.53 9.94
CA TYR A 203 7.48 -17.06 8.87
C TYR A 203 7.10 -16.50 7.50
N SER A 204 5.82 -16.15 7.29
CA SER A 204 5.29 -15.81 5.96
C SER A 204 5.88 -14.55 5.36
N TYR A 205 6.55 -13.71 6.15
CA TYR A 205 7.18 -12.49 5.66
C TYR A 205 8.71 -12.51 5.76
N HIS A 206 9.33 -13.65 6.06
CA HIS A 206 10.78 -13.73 6.27
C HIS A 206 11.58 -13.31 5.03
N THR A 207 11.21 -13.81 3.84
CA THR A 207 11.93 -13.44 2.60
C THR A 207 11.73 -11.96 2.28
N PHE A 208 10.53 -11.41 2.45
CA PHE A 208 10.27 -9.99 2.23
C PHE A 208 11.17 -9.12 3.13
N GLU A 209 11.25 -9.44 4.42
CA GLU A 209 12.06 -8.68 5.37
C GLU A 209 13.57 -8.72 5.08
N GLN A 210 14.07 -9.79 4.44
CA GLN A 210 15.47 -9.87 4.01
C GLN A 210 15.82 -8.82 2.93
N TYR A 211 14.85 -8.44 2.10
CA TYR A 211 15.05 -7.45 1.04
C TYR A 211 14.68 -6.04 1.48
N PHE A 212 13.60 -5.87 2.25
CA PHE A 212 12.96 -4.56 2.45
C PHE A 212 12.92 -4.08 3.90
N GLY A 213 13.29 -4.92 4.88
CA GLY A 213 13.20 -4.57 6.30
C GLY A 213 11.84 -4.88 6.93
N PRO A 214 11.48 -4.26 8.06
CA PRO A 214 10.29 -4.62 8.85
C PRO A 214 8.99 -4.48 8.06
N VAL A 215 8.02 -5.35 8.32
CA VAL A 215 6.71 -5.37 7.63
C VAL A 215 5.65 -4.41 8.20
N TYR A 216 6.00 -3.66 9.25
CA TYR A 216 5.23 -2.49 9.67
C TYR A 216 6.18 -1.45 10.26
N TYR A 217 5.96 -0.19 9.90
CA TYR A 217 6.81 0.94 10.27
C TYR A 217 6.09 2.25 9.96
N SER A 218 6.66 3.36 10.41
CA SER A 218 6.13 4.68 10.11
C SER A 218 7.22 5.69 9.74
N PHE A 219 6.80 6.81 9.18
CA PHE A 219 7.67 7.96 8.88
C PHE A 219 6.85 9.23 8.82
N ASN A 220 7.51 10.37 9.01
CA ASN A 220 6.90 11.69 8.97
C ASN A 220 7.40 12.48 7.75
N LYS A 221 6.50 13.20 7.09
CA LYS A 221 6.82 14.20 6.06
C LYS A 221 6.05 15.47 6.35
N GLY A 222 6.76 16.53 6.70
CA GLY A 222 6.14 17.80 7.08
C GLY A 222 5.19 17.64 8.27
N LYS A 223 3.88 17.80 8.03
CA LYS A 223 2.83 17.61 9.05
C LYS A 223 2.09 16.26 8.93
N ALA A 224 2.41 15.45 7.93
CA ALA A 224 1.76 14.18 7.67
C ALA A 224 2.56 13.04 8.30
N HIS A 225 1.82 12.06 8.83
CA HIS A 225 2.35 10.83 9.39
C HIS A 225 1.93 9.64 8.51
N TYR A 226 2.88 8.80 8.16
CA TYR A 226 2.69 7.66 7.27
C TYR A 226 2.97 6.38 8.03
N ILE A 227 2.06 5.43 7.93
CA ILE A 227 2.12 4.13 8.58
C ILE A 227 2.00 3.08 7.47
N VAL A 228 2.93 2.13 7.42
CA VAL A 228 2.85 0.96 6.54
C VAL A 228 2.59 -0.24 7.42
N LEU A 229 1.57 -1.04 7.09
CA LEU A 229 1.15 -2.21 7.86
C LEU A 229 1.13 -3.46 6.99
N ASN A 230 1.48 -4.59 7.60
CA ASN A 230 1.14 -5.90 7.07
C ASN A 230 -0.22 -6.33 7.65
N ASN A 231 -1.22 -6.41 6.79
CA ASN A 231 -2.52 -7.00 7.12
C ASN A 231 -2.79 -8.32 6.38
N CYS A 232 -1.78 -8.90 5.70
CA CYS A 232 -1.86 -10.19 5.03
C CYS A 232 -1.60 -11.32 6.04
N PHE A 233 -2.60 -11.65 6.86
CA PHE A 233 -2.43 -12.65 7.92
C PHE A 233 -2.48 -14.07 7.36
N TYR A 234 -1.33 -14.73 7.31
CA TYR A 234 -1.19 -16.11 6.84
C TYR A 234 -1.74 -17.12 7.86
N VAL A 235 -2.81 -17.81 7.49
CA VAL A 235 -3.46 -18.82 8.35
C VAL A 235 -2.87 -20.22 8.18
N ASN A 236 -1.98 -20.42 7.20
CA ASN A 236 -1.25 -21.66 6.96
C ASN A 236 -2.15 -22.91 6.78
N ARG A 237 -3.30 -22.71 6.14
CA ARG A 237 -4.12 -23.78 5.57
C ARG A 237 -3.90 -23.76 4.06
N ASP A 238 -2.84 -24.46 3.63
CA ASP A 238 -2.24 -24.29 2.29
C ASP A 238 -1.74 -22.85 2.10
N TYR A 239 -2.11 -22.17 1.02
CA TYR A 239 -1.74 -20.77 0.72
C TYR A 239 -2.70 -19.74 1.32
N GLN A 240 -3.65 -20.18 2.17
CA GLN A 240 -4.71 -19.30 2.67
C GLN A 240 -4.18 -18.18 3.59
N TYR A 241 -4.76 -17.01 3.42
CA TYR A 241 -4.57 -15.81 4.25
C TYR A 241 -5.91 -15.11 4.47
N ILE A 242 -5.93 -14.12 5.37
CA ILE A 242 -7.06 -13.23 5.61
C ILE A 242 -6.55 -11.80 5.81
N GLY A 243 -7.38 -10.80 5.56
CA GLY A 243 -7.10 -9.45 6.02
C GLY A 243 -7.22 -9.37 7.54
N TYR A 244 -6.10 -9.20 8.26
CA TYR A 244 -6.11 -9.11 9.72
C TYR A 244 -4.83 -8.44 10.26
N ILE A 245 -5.01 -7.52 11.20
CA ILE A 245 -3.90 -6.85 11.92
C ILE A 245 -3.74 -7.52 13.28
N ASP A 246 -2.56 -8.03 13.60
CA ASP A 246 -2.34 -8.69 14.89
C ASP A 246 -2.16 -7.70 16.05
N GLU A 247 -2.30 -8.23 17.27
CA GLU A 247 -2.27 -7.43 18.51
C GLU A 247 -0.92 -6.73 18.74
N ARG A 248 0.20 -7.34 18.32
CA ARG A 248 1.51 -6.71 18.45
C ARG A 248 1.59 -5.48 17.56
N THR A 249 1.08 -5.56 16.33
CA THR A 249 1.00 -4.40 15.45
C THR A 249 0.06 -3.33 15.99
N PHE A 250 -1.09 -3.69 16.57
CA PHE A 250 -1.96 -2.70 17.22
C PHE A 250 -1.31 -2.02 18.43
N THR A 251 -0.64 -2.78 19.29
CA THR A 251 0.10 -2.23 20.45
C THR A 251 1.19 -1.25 20.01
N TRP A 252 1.93 -1.58 18.95
CA TRP A 252 2.92 -0.67 18.36
C TRP A 252 2.25 0.59 17.80
N LEU A 253 1.15 0.43 17.06
CA LEU A 253 0.42 1.52 16.41
C LEU A 253 -0.15 2.51 17.43
N GLU A 254 -0.66 2.03 18.57
CA GLU A 254 -1.11 2.86 19.69
C GLU A 254 0.01 3.76 20.21
N GLN A 255 1.20 3.21 20.39
CA GLN A 255 2.35 3.95 20.90
C GLN A 255 2.89 4.95 19.86
N ASP A 256 2.96 4.57 18.59
CA ASP A 256 3.41 5.45 17.51
C ASP A 256 2.47 6.66 17.34
N LEU A 257 1.15 6.42 17.29
CA LEU A 257 0.14 7.47 17.18
C LEU A 257 0.06 8.39 18.40
N ALA A 258 0.49 7.93 19.58
CA ALA A 258 0.55 8.77 20.78
C ALA A 258 1.48 9.98 20.63
N PHE A 259 2.43 9.93 19.69
CA PHE A 259 3.33 11.04 19.36
C PHE A 259 2.80 11.93 18.21
N VAL A 260 1.66 11.59 17.61
CA VAL A 260 1.09 12.32 16.46
C VAL A 260 -0.04 13.25 16.94
N PRO A 261 0.05 14.56 16.70
CA PRO A 261 -1.01 15.50 17.08
C PRO A 261 -2.34 15.17 16.38
N LYS A 262 -3.44 15.23 17.12
CA LYS A 262 -4.80 15.14 16.54
C LYS A 262 -5.01 16.24 15.49
N GLY A 263 -5.79 15.94 14.46
CA GLY A 263 -6.02 16.79 13.29
C GLY A 263 -4.93 16.71 12.21
N SER A 264 -3.84 15.98 12.44
CA SER A 264 -2.81 15.74 11.42
C SER A 264 -3.35 14.83 10.30
N PRO A 265 -2.86 14.98 9.06
CA PRO A 265 -3.02 13.95 8.03
C PRO A 265 -2.30 12.67 8.46
N VAL A 266 -3.01 11.56 8.45
CA VAL A 266 -2.46 10.22 8.72
C VAL A 266 -2.73 9.34 7.52
N PHE A 267 -1.68 8.83 6.89
CA PHE A 267 -1.78 7.88 5.79
C PHE A 267 -1.47 6.48 6.30
N VAL A 268 -2.38 5.53 6.12
CA VAL A 268 -2.16 4.12 6.48
C VAL A 268 -2.13 3.29 5.21
N VAL A 269 -0.97 2.72 4.90
CA VAL A 269 -0.75 1.85 3.76
C VAL A 269 -0.96 0.40 4.19
N VAL A 270 -1.88 -0.28 3.54
CA VAL A 270 -2.17 -1.70 3.70
C VAL A 270 -2.18 -2.36 2.33
N HIS A 271 -2.16 -3.69 2.28
CA HIS A 271 -2.35 -4.40 1.03
C HIS A 271 -3.84 -4.73 0.81
N ILE A 272 -4.41 -5.53 1.71
CA ILE A 272 -5.83 -5.92 1.65
C ILE A 272 -6.69 -4.72 2.09
N PRO A 273 -7.76 -4.36 1.37
CA PRO A 273 -8.63 -3.26 1.77
C PRO A 273 -9.17 -3.40 3.19
N THR A 274 -9.43 -2.29 3.86
CA THR A 274 -10.09 -2.33 5.18
C THR A 274 -11.60 -2.48 5.04
N SER A 275 -12.19 -1.81 4.05
CA SER A 275 -13.49 -2.21 3.50
C SER A 275 -13.73 -1.66 2.10
N LEU A 276 -14.47 -2.42 1.30
CA LEU A 276 -14.91 -2.05 -0.05
C LEU A 276 -16.29 -1.39 -0.07
N THR A 277 -16.88 -1.12 1.10
CA THR A 277 -18.15 -0.42 1.22
C THR A 277 -18.14 0.57 2.39
N PRO A 278 -18.96 1.63 2.39
CA PRO A 278 -18.95 2.64 3.46
C PRO A 278 -19.29 2.12 4.87
N LYS A 279 -19.82 0.90 4.98
CA LYS A 279 -20.14 0.27 6.27
C LYS A 279 -19.37 -1.03 6.40
N LEU A 280 -18.61 -1.16 7.49
CA LEU A 280 -17.96 -2.41 7.86
C LEU A 280 -19.00 -3.52 7.95
N LYS A 281 -18.75 -4.60 7.21
CA LYS A 281 -19.56 -5.82 7.26
C LYS A 281 -18.89 -6.80 8.19
N TRP A 282 -19.69 -7.57 8.92
CA TRP A 282 -19.16 -8.74 9.61
C TRP A 282 -18.63 -9.70 8.56
N ASN A 283 -17.34 -10.01 8.65
CA ASN A 283 -16.72 -11.03 7.83
C ASN A 283 -15.81 -11.92 8.67
N THR A 284 -15.81 -13.22 8.36
CA THR A 284 -14.88 -14.18 8.96
C THR A 284 -14.17 -14.87 7.82
N LEU A 285 -12.87 -14.63 7.70
CA LEU A 285 -12.00 -15.22 6.68
C LEU A 285 -12.23 -14.73 5.23
N LEU A 286 -12.72 -13.50 5.03
CA LEU A 286 -12.66 -12.88 3.70
C LEU A 286 -11.21 -12.50 3.38
N GLN A 287 -10.80 -12.79 2.15
CA GLN A 287 -9.46 -12.45 1.65
C GLN A 287 -9.43 -11.01 1.11
N ASP A 288 -10.59 -10.50 0.68
CA ASP A 288 -10.73 -9.20 0.02
C ASP A 288 -10.89 -8.01 0.98
N GLU A 289 -11.09 -8.24 2.28
CA GLU A 289 -11.29 -7.19 3.30
C GLU A 289 -10.63 -7.55 4.63
N THR A 290 -10.25 -6.53 5.41
CA THR A 290 -9.63 -6.67 6.73
C THR A 290 -10.68 -6.90 7.82
N SER A 291 -10.72 -8.10 8.40
CA SER A 291 -11.75 -8.53 9.35
C SER A 291 -11.84 -7.68 10.62
N ASN A 292 -10.72 -7.14 11.10
CA ASN A 292 -10.67 -6.33 12.32
C ASN A 292 -10.40 -4.83 12.06
N ALA A 293 -10.82 -4.32 10.89
CA ALA A 293 -10.68 -2.93 10.50
C ALA A 293 -11.25 -1.91 11.51
N SER A 294 -12.28 -2.30 12.30
CA SER A 294 -12.86 -1.42 13.32
C SER A 294 -11.85 -0.97 14.36
N GLY A 295 -10.90 -1.84 14.76
CA GLY A 295 -9.84 -1.49 15.70
C GLY A 295 -8.93 -0.39 15.14
N LEU A 296 -8.57 -0.50 13.86
CA LEU A 296 -7.78 0.53 13.17
C LEU A 296 -8.57 1.85 13.10
N TYR A 297 -9.86 1.81 12.77
CA TYR A 297 -10.68 3.02 12.66
C TYR A 297 -10.81 3.74 14.01
N ASP A 298 -10.90 2.99 15.10
CA ASP A 298 -10.94 3.54 16.46
C ASP A 298 -9.63 4.29 16.80
N LEU A 299 -8.47 3.75 16.42
CA LEU A 299 -7.17 4.42 16.60
C LEU A 299 -7.02 5.67 15.74
N LEU A 300 -7.62 5.67 14.54
CA LEU A 300 -7.59 6.79 13.62
C LEU A 300 -8.56 7.94 13.98
N LYS A 301 -9.38 7.77 15.02
CA LYS A 301 -10.28 8.85 15.48
C LYS A 301 -9.50 10.11 15.85
N GLY A 302 -9.99 11.24 15.33
CA GLY A 302 -9.43 12.56 15.56
C GLY A 302 -8.24 12.92 14.66
N TYR A 303 -7.95 12.12 13.63
CA TYR A 303 -7.02 12.48 12.54
C TYR A 303 -7.79 12.67 11.23
N ASN A 304 -7.13 13.30 10.25
CA ASN A 304 -7.60 13.31 8.86
C ASN A 304 -6.93 12.12 8.16
N ALA A 305 -7.61 10.97 8.17
CA ALA A 305 -7.03 9.70 7.83
C ALA A 305 -7.34 9.27 6.39
N HIS A 306 -6.30 8.83 5.69
CA HIS A 306 -6.35 8.24 4.37
C HIS A 306 -5.76 6.83 4.44
N ILE A 307 -6.59 5.82 4.26
CA ILE A 307 -6.14 4.45 4.07
C ILE A 307 -5.83 4.27 2.59
N ILE A 308 -4.73 3.60 2.25
CA ILE A 308 -4.31 3.35 0.87
C ILE A 308 -4.06 1.85 0.72
N SER A 309 -4.82 1.19 -0.15
CA SER A 309 -4.82 -0.25 -0.36
C SER A 309 -4.54 -0.64 -1.82
N GLY A 310 -4.28 -1.93 -2.04
CA GLY A 310 -4.14 -2.58 -3.35
C GLY A 310 -5.03 -3.83 -3.44
N HIS A 311 -4.45 -4.97 -3.84
CA HIS A 311 -5.01 -6.33 -3.74
C HIS A 311 -6.12 -6.66 -4.73
N THR A 312 -7.06 -5.75 -4.95
CA THR A 312 -8.30 -6.05 -5.66
C THR A 312 -8.22 -5.89 -7.18
N HIS A 313 -7.12 -5.32 -7.69
CA HIS A 313 -6.91 -5.05 -9.11
C HIS A 313 -7.97 -4.14 -9.74
N PHE A 314 -8.54 -3.20 -8.99
CA PHE A 314 -9.42 -2.15 -9.50
C PHE A 314 -9.21 -0.83 -8.76
N ASN A 315 -9.76 0.28 -9.24
CA ASN A 315 -9.63 1.55 -8.54
C ASN A 315 -10.94 1.93 -7.85
N LEU A 316 -10.88 2.29 -6.57
CA LEU A 316 -12.07 2.61 -5.78
C LEU A 316 -11.73 3.58 -4.66
N ASN A 317 -12.60 4.57 -4.44
CA ASN A 317 -12.55 5.44 -3.27
C ASN A 317 -13.78 5.18 -2.38
N ILE A 318 -13.55 4.95 -1.08
CA ILE A 318 -14.62 4.80 -0.09
C ILE A 318 -14.49 5.93 0.95
N CYS A 319 -15.49 6.82 0.99
CA CYS A 319 -15.64 7.81 2.04
C CYS A 319 -16.41 7.18 3.21
N PHE A 320 -15.73 6.86 4.32
CA PHE A 320 -16.41 6.32 5.51
C PHE A 320 -17.08 7.41 6.35
N ASN A 321 -16.43 8.57 6.43
CA ASN A 321 -16.92 9.79 7.07
C ASN A 321 -16.03 10.99 6.64
N ASP A 322 -16.31 12.18 7.18
CA ASP A 322 -15.64 13.43 6.84
C ASP A 322 -14.11 13.43 7.07
N SER A 323 -13.59 12.53 7.93
CA SER A 323 -12.17 12.50 8.29
C SER A 323 -11.51 11.14 8.06
N LEU A 324 -12.19 10.18 7.44
CA LEU A 324 -11.63 8.86 7.14
C LEU A 324 -12.13 8.38 5.78
N MET A 325 -11.18 8.13 4.88
CA MET A 325 -11.46 7.51 3.59
C MET A 325 -10.39 6.49 3.22
N GLU A 326 -10.75 5.56 2.34
CA GLU A 326 -9.84 4.59 1.76
C GLU A 326 -9.74 4.75 0.24
N HIS A 327 -8.52 4.63 -0.25
CA HIS A 327 -8.14 4.69 -1.66
C HIS A 327 -7.57 3.33 -2.07
N ASN A 328 -8.36 2.53 -2.74
CA ASN A 328 -7.90 1.30 -3.36
C ASN A 328 -7.30 1.62 -4.73
N THR A 329 -6.03 1.34 -4.91
CA THR A 329 -5.28 1.65 -6.14
C THR A 329 -5.34 0.47 -7.10
N ALA A 330 -5.71 0.73 -8.36
CA ALA A 330 -5.72 -0.28 -9.42
C ALA A 330 -4.34 -0.90 -9.68
N ALA A 331 -4.36 -2.14 -10.17
CA ALA A 331 -3.15 -2.94 -10.39
C ALA A 331 -2.27 -2.38 -11.50
N VAL A 332 -0.96 -2.35 -11.24
CA VAL A 332 0.06 -2.03 -12.24
C VAL A 332 0.00 -3.03 -13.40
N CYS A 333 -0.20 -4.32 -13.10
CA CYS A 333 -0.27 -5.36 -14.13
C CYS A 333 -1.55 -5.33 -14.98
N GLY A 334 -2.54 -4.49 -14.66
CA GLY A 334 -3.85 -4.53 -15.32
C GLY A 334 -4.48 -5.91 -15.19
N ILE A 335 -4.99 -6.47 -16.29
CA ILE A 335 -5.39 -7.89 -16.36
C ILE A 335 -4.11 -8.75 -16.53
N TRP A 336 -3.34 -8.92 -15.44
CA TRP A 336 -2.15 -9.79 -15.34
C TRP A 336 -1.21 -9.75 -16.56
N TRP A 337 -0.84 -8.54 -16.98
CA TRP A 337 0.02 -8.26 -18.13
C TRP A 337 -0.55 -8.71 -19.50
N LYS A 338 -1.87 -9.01 -19.58
CA LYS A 338 -2.62 -9.37 -20.81
C LYS A 338 -3.37 -8.18 -21.41
N ALA A 339 -3.59 -7.14 -20.63
CA ALA A 339 -4.15 -5.86 -21.07
C ALA A 339 -3.62 -4.73 -20.17
N ASP A 340 -3.65 -3.51 -20.71
CA ASP A 340 -3.31 -2.25 -20.07
C ASP A 340 -4.49 -1.61 -19.32
N ILE A 341 -5.55 -2.39 -19.08
CA ILE A 341 -6.67 -2.06 -18.20
C ILE A 341 -6.86 -3.18 -17.17
N CYS A 342 -7.44 -2.82 -16.04
CA CYS A 342 -7.90 -3.68 -14.96
C CYS A 342 -9.27 -4.30 -15.29
N MET A 343 -9.73 -5.22 -14.44
CA MET A 343 -11.01 -5.93 -14.65
C MET A 343 -12.25 -5.02 -14.54
N ASP A 344 -12.11 -3.84 -13.93
CA ASP A 344 -13.12 -2.78 -13.85
C ASP A 344 -13.01 -1.73 -14.97
N GLY A 345 -12.09 -1.91 -15.93
CA GLY A 345 -11.84 -0.97 -17.02
C GLY A 345 -10.85 0.15 -16.71
N THR A 346 -10.39 0.28 -15.45
CA THR A 346 -9.39 1.28 -15.06
C THR A 346 -8.06 0.99 -15.77
N PRO A 347 -7.45 1.95 -16.50
CA PRO A 347 -6.13 1.74 -17.09
C PRO A 347 -5.06 1.45 -16.02
N SER A 348 -4.06 0.63 -16.34
CA SER A 348 -2.86 0.49 -15.52
C SER A 348 -2.27 1.89 -15.21
N GLY A 349 -1.92 2.15 -13.96
CA GLY A 349 -1.56 3.51 -13.51
C GLY A 349 -1.14 3.57 -12.05
N TYR A 350 -1.09 4.77 -11.49
CA TYR A 350 -0.72 5.03 -10.10
C TYR A 350 -1.56 6.18 -9.52
N GLY A 351 -1.82 6.13 -8.22
CA GLY A 351 -2.30 7.30 -7.49
C GLY A 351 -1.19 8.37 -7.40
N VAL A 352 -1.57 9.64 -7.50
CA VAL A 352 -0.69 10.79 -7.24
C VAL A 352 -1.31 11.62 -6.14
N TYR A 353 -0.54 11.86 -5.09
CA TYR A 353 -0.98 12.60 -3.91
C TYR A 353 -0.09 13.83 -3.72
N GLU A 354 -0.73 14.99 -3.63
CA GLU A 354 -0.10 16.28 -3.36
C GLU A 354 -0.48 16.71 -1.94
N VAL A 355 0.51 16.84 -1.07
CA VAL A 355 0.31 17.23 0.32
C VAL A 355 0.98 18.56 0.57
N ASN A 356 0.24 19.52 1.13
CA ASN A 356 0.76 20.82 1.53
C ASN A 356 0.28 21.16 2.95
N GLY A 357 1.14 20.92 3.94
CA GLY A 357 0.77 21.00 5.34
C GLY A 357 -0.29 19.96 5.69
N THR A 358 -1.54 20.39 5.83
CA THR A 358 -2.69 19.50 6.11
C THR A 358 -3.67 19.37 4.94
N ASP A 359 -3.43 20.10 3.84
CA ASP A 359 -4.22 19.99 2.61
C ASP A 359 -3.72 18.79 1.80
N VAL A 360 -4.62 17.88 1.44
CA VAL A 360 -4.33 16.66 0.68
C VAL A 360 -5.19 16.66 -0.58
N LYS A 361 -4.54 16.57 -1.74
CA LYS A 361 -5.21 16.40 -3.03
C LYS A 361 -4.67 15.16 -3.72
N TRP A 362 -5.51 14.51 -4.51
CA TRP A 362 -5.09 13.34 -5.26
C TRP A 362 -5.78 13.23 -6.60
N PHE A 363 -5.21 12.42 -7.47
CA PHE A 363 -5.83 11.98 -8.72
C PHE A 363 -5.17 10.67 -9.17
N TYR A 364 -5.79 9.97 -10.12
CA TYR A 364 -5.22 8.75 -10.69
C TYR A 364 -4.48 9.07 -11.99
N LYS A 365 -3.22 8.64 -12.12
CA LYS A 365 -2.44 8.84 -13.34
C LYS A 365 -2.32 7.53 -14.11
N SER A 366 -3.15 7.39 -15.15
CA SER A 366 -3.07 6.28 -16.09
C SER A 366 -1.74 6.32 -16.85
N ALA A 367 -1.02 5.20 -16.86
CA ALA A 367 0.27 5.08 -17.55
C ALA A 367 0.06 5.20 -19.07
N GLY A 368 0.94 5.94 -19.75
CA GLY A 368 0.82 6.19 -21.19
C GLY A 368 -0.18 7.29 -21.58
N HIS A 369 -0.96 7.81 -20.63
CA HIS A 369 -1.91 8.91 -20.84
C HIS A 369 -1.49 10.20 -20.11
N SER A 370 -2.12 11.33 -20.45
CA SER A 370 -1.95 12.56 -19.66
C SER A 370 -2.68 12.47 -18.31
N ALA A 371 -2.36 13.36 -17.36
CA ALA A 371 -3.08 13.46 -16.08
C ALA A 371 -4.57 13.81 -16.25
N ASP A 372 -4.98 14.34 -17.40
CA ASP A 372 -6.37 14.70 -17.67
C ASP A 372 -7.23 13.50 -18.12
N TYR A 373 -6.60 12.35 -18.38
CA TYR A 373 -7.31 11.11 -18.69
C TYR A 373 -7.79 10.48 -17.37
N GLN A 374 -9.01 10.85 -16.95
CA GLN A 374 -9.64 10.37 -15.72
C GLN A 374 -10.87 9.48 -15.96
N PHE A 375 -11.30 9.35 -17.21
CA PHE A 375 -12.46 8.55 -17.58
C PHE A 375 -12.41 8.16 -19.06
N ARG A 376 -13.22 7.17 -19.42
CA ARG A 376 -13.48 6.77 -20.80
C ARG A 376 -14.98 6.85 -21.08
N VAL A 377 -15.35 7.38 -22.25
CA VAL A 377 -16.75 7.40 -22.71
C VAL A 377 -16.94 6.42 -23.88
N TYR A 378 -18.06 5.71 -23.86
CA TYR A 378 -18.48 4.74 -24.86
C TYR A 378 -19.77 5.20 -25.55
N PRO A 379 -19.92 4.93 -26.86
CA PRO A 379 -21.15 5.26 -27.60
C PRO A 379 -22.33 4.39 -27.19
N ALA A 380 -23.54 4.79 -27.59
CA ALA A 380 -24.73 3.95 -27.47
C ALA A 380 -24.52 2.59 -28.14
N GLY A 381 -25.07 1.54 -27.52
CA GLY A 381 -24.90 0.14 -27.93
C GLY A 381 -23.70 -0.57 -27.31
N SER A 382 -22.88 0.13 -26.51
CA SER A 382 -21.72 -0.48 -25.83
C SER A 382 -22.08 -1.27 -24.57
N ASP A 383 -23.24 -0.99 -23.97
CA ASP A 383 -23.77 -1.71 -22.81
C ASP A 383 -25.03 -2.49 -23.22
N GLU A 384 -25.09 -3.76 -22.83
CA GLU A 384 -26.17 -4.68 -23.22
C GLU A 384 -27.46 -4.45 -22.42
N GLU A 385 -27.34 -3.97 -21.17
CA GLU A 385 -28.49 -3.64 -20.31
C GLU A 385 -29.10 -2.30 -20.71
N TYR A 386 -28.26 -1.36 -21.16
CA TYR A 386 -28.63 -0.01 -21.56
C TYR A 386 -28.16 0.33 -22.99
N PRO A 387 -28.68 -0.36 -24.02
CA PRO A 387 -28.18 -0.22 -25.40
C PRO A 387 -28.45 1.15 -26.03
N SER A 388 -29.36 1.95 -25.46
CA SER A 388 -29.63 3.32 -25.94
C SER A 388 -28.76 4.39 -25.29
N ASP A 389 -27.91 4.02 -24.33
CA ASP A 389 -27.18 4.96 -23.51
C ASP A 389 -25.71 5.05 -23.91
N ILE A 390 -25.18 6.27 -23.85
CA ILE A 390 -23.73 6.45 -23.71
C ILE A 390 -23.32 6.04 -22.30
N ILE A 391 -22.12 5.47 -22.17
CA ILE A 391 -21.56 5.04 -20.90
C ILE A 391 -20.29 5.83 -20.62
N ALA A 392 -20.04 6.21 -19.37
CA ALA A 392 -18.77 6.77 -18.93
C ALA A 392 -18.24 5.96 -17.73
N ASN A 393 -17.02 5.45 -17.82
CA ASN A 393 -16.27 4.84 -16.73
C ASN A 393 -15.31 5.89 -16.14
N VAL A 394 -15.50 6.28 -14.88
CA VAL A 394 -14.81 7.39 -14.19
C VAL A 394 -14.03 6.86 -12.99
N TRP A 395 -12.96 6.10 -13.23
CA TRP A 395 -12.31 5.23 -12.23
C TRP A 395 -11.87 5.85 -10.89
N ASN A 396 -11.51 7.13 -10.83
CA ASN A 396 -11.12 7.79 -9.56
C ASN A 396 -12.28 8.53 -8.87
N TRP A 397 -13.52 8.22 -9.25
CA TRP A 397 -14.72 8.85 -8.72
C TRP A 397 -14.90 8.61 -7.22
N ASP A 398 -15.57 9.57 -6.59
CA ASP A 398 -16.21 9.48 -5.28
C ASP A 398 -17.48 10.34 -5.28
N ASP A 399 -18.25 10.26 -4.22
CA ASP A 399 -19.56 10.90 -4.08
C ASP A 399 -19.56 12.44 -4.16
N LEU A 400 -18.40 13.09 -4.09
CA LEU A 400 -18.27 14.54 -4.27
C LEU A 400 -18.01 14.96 -5.73
N TRP A 401 -17.73 14.02 -6.63
CA TRP A 401 -17.49 14.29 -8.05
C TRP A 401 -18.81 14.48 -8.81
N LYS A 402 -18.75 15.21 -9.93
CA LYS A 402 -19.90 15.44 -10.80
C LYS A 402 -19.61 14.96 -12.21
N VAL A 403 -20.56 14.22 -12.79
CA VAL A 403 -20.47 13.72 -14.17
C VAL A 403 -21.62 14.32 -14.97
N GLU A 404 -21.30 15.23 -15.88
CA GLU A 404 -22.27 15.96 -16.70
C GLU A 404 -22.10 15.62 -18.18
N TRP A 405 -23.17 15.75 -18.96
CA TRP A 405 -23.11 15.51 -20.40
C TRP A 405 -23.82 16.60 -21.21
N TYR A 406 -23.36 16.76 -22.45
CA TYR A 406 -23.70 17.84 -23.35
C TYR A 406 -24.01 17.28 -24.74
N GLU A 407 -25.05 17.81 -25.38
CA GLU A 407 -25.39 17.54 -26.78
C GLU A 407 -25.20 18.81 -27.60
N ASN A 408 -24.32 18.77 -28.61
CA ASN A 408 -24.02 19.91 -29.49
C ASN A 408 -23.69 21.20 -28.69
N GLY A 409 -22.96 21.06 -27.57
CA GLY A 409 -22.57 22.15 -26.69
C GLY A 409 -23.63 22.59 -25.67
N LYS A 410 -24.86 22.04 -25.71
CA LYS A 410 -25.91 22.30 -24.71
C LYS A 410 -25.83 21.30 -23.57
N ARG A 411 -25.75 21.79 -22.32
CA ARG A 411 -25.81 20.95 -21.12
C ARG A 411 -27.15 20.23 -21.02
N MET A 412 -27.10 18.91 -20.89
CA MET A 412 -28.29 18.05 -20.82
C MET A 412 -28.63 17.63 -19.39
N GLY A 413 -27.65 17.59 -18.49
CA GLY A 413 -27.82 17.26 -17.08
C GLY A 413 -26.62 16.49 -16.53
N GLU A 414 -26.79 15.96 -15.33
CA GLU A 414 -25.88 14.95 -14.77
C GLU A 414 -26.20 13.57 -15.37
N MET A 415 -25.18 12.74 -15.52
CA MET A 415 -25.34 11.34 -15.92
C MET A 415 -25.84 10.51 -14.73
N THR A 416 -26.60 9.47 -15.01
CA THR A 416 -27.13 8.55 -13.99
C THR A 416 -26.04 7.58 -13.58
N HIS A 417 -25.63 7.61 -12.32
CA HIS A 417 -24.72 6.62 -11.72
C HIS A 417 -25.38 5.23 -11.61
N TYR A 418 -24.63 4.16 -11.88
CA TYR A 418 -25.06 2.78 -11.63
C TYR A 418 -23.88 1.83 -11.44
N THR A 419 -24.13 0.69 -10.76
CA THR A 419 -23.20 -0.44 -10.71
C THR A 419 -23.23 -1.19 -12.03
N GLY A 420 -22.11 -1.26 -12.74
CA GLY A 420 -22.05 -1.85 -14.08
C GLY A 420 -20.70 -2.46 -14.38
N TYR A 421 -20.57 -3.03 -15.57
CA TYR A 421 -19.29 -3.48 -16.11
C TYR A 421 -18.75 -2.45 -17.09
N ASP A 422 -17.43 -2.31 -17.15
CA ASP A 422 -16.79 -1.58 -18.22
C ASP A 422 -16.93 -2.31 -19.57
N PRO A 423 -17.42 -1.64 -20.65
CA PRO A 423 -17.57 -2.27 -21.96
C PRO A 423 -16.27 -2.84 -22.55
N GLU A 424 -15.13 -2.18 -22.35
CA GLU A 424 -13.84 -2.65 -22.87
C GLU A 424 -13.33 -3.85 -22.06
N ALA A 425 -13.42 -3.79 -20.73
CA ALA A 425 -13.08 -4.92 -19.87
C ALA A 425 -13.93 -6.16 -20.21
N LYS A 426 -15.25 -6.01 -20.44
CA LYS A 426 -16.10 -7.12 -20.91
C LYS A 426 -15.58 -7.73 -22.20
N ALA A 427 -15.26 -6.89 -23.19
CA ALA A 427 -14.80 -7.36 -24.49
C ALA A 427 -13.45 -8.11 -24.38
N ILE A 428 -12.50 -7.58 -23.61
CA ILE A 428 -11.19 -8.20 -23.39
C ILE A 428 -11.34 -9.53 -22.65
N CYS A 429 -12.08 -9.56 -21.55
CA CYS A 429 -12.25 -10.77 -20.74
C CYS A 429 -13.07 -11.86 -21.43
N ALA A 430 -13.87 -11.52 -22.43
CA ALA A 430 -14.57 -12.47 -23.30
C ALA A 430 -13.62 -13.16 -24.30
N ASP A 431 -12.53 -12.51 -24.71
CA ASP A 431 -11.50 -13.13 -25.54
C ASP A 431 -10.55 -14.00 -24.69
N LYS A 432 -10.99 -15.24 -24.40
CA LYS A 432 -10.21 -16.23 -23.63
C LYS A 432 -8.87 -16.59 -24.26
N LYS A 433 -8.68 -16.36 -25.57
CA LYS A 433 -7.36 -16.54 -26.21
C LYS A 433 -6.41 -15.41 -25.84
N ARG A 434 -6.92 -14.19 -25.68
CA ARG A 434 -6.13 -13.03 -25.24
C ARG A 434 -5.76 -13.11 -23.76
N VAL A 435 -6.71 -13.43 -22.88
CA VAL A 435 -6.47 -13.45 -21.42
C VAL A 435 -5.81 -14.73 -20.92
N GLU A 436 -5.77 -15.78 -21.75
CA GLU A 436 -5.14 -17.10 -21.50
C GLU A 436 -5.75 -17.93 -20.35
N TYR A 437 -6.40 -17.31 -19.37
CA TYR A 437 -6.99 -17.98 -18.20
C TYR A 437 -8.51 -17.81 -18.14
N ASP A 438 -9.23 -18.93 -18.00
CA ASP A 438 -10.70 -18.94 -18.02
C ASP A 438 -11.34 -18.21 -16.83
N TRP A 439 -10.65 -18.18 -15.69
CA TRP A 439 -11.14 -17.53 -14.46
C TRP A 439 -11.14 -16.00 -14.55
N ILE A 440 -10.35 -15.40 -15.44
CA ILE A 440 -10.30 -13.95 -15.65
C ILE A 440 -11.64 -13.49 -16.22
N SER A 441 -12.33 -12.61 -15.50
CA SER A 441 -13.66 -12.11 -15.85
C SER A 441 -13.75 -10.61 -15.54
N PRO A 442 -14.57 -9.84 -16.25
CA PRO A 442 -14.79 -8.44 -15.88
C PRO A 442 -15.48 -8.40 -14.52
N ILE A 443 -15.28 -7.33 -13.77
CA ILE A 443 -15.95 -7.12 -12.49
C ILE A 443 -16.90 -5.93 -12.55
N GLN A 444 -17.93 -5.97 -11.70
CA GLN A 444 -18.80 -4.82 -11.53
C GLN A 444 -18.07 -3.73 -10.75
N THR A 445 -18.38 -2.48 -11.07
CA THR A 445 -17.81 -1.32 -10.41
C THR A 445 -18.84 -0.21 -10.21
N GLU A 446 -18.60 0.61 -9.20
CA GLU A 446 -19.42 1.75 -8.77
C GLU A 446 -18.98 3.06 -9.45
N HIS A 447 -18.14 3.02 -10.47
CA HIS A 447 -17.68 4.22 -11.18
C HIS A 447 -18.19 4.32 -12.61
N ILE A 448 -19.35 3.71 -12.89
CA ILE A 448 -20.04 3.76 -14.18
C ILE A 448 -21.23 4.74 -14.17
N PHE A 449 -21.35 5.50 -15.26
CA PHE A 449 -22.39 6.49 -15.46
C PHE A 449 -23.03 6.31 -16.83
N ARG A 450 -24.33 6.56 -16.94
CA ARG A 450 -25.08 6.45 -18.20
C ARG A 450 -25.96 7.66 -18.49
N ALA A 451 -26.17 7.92 -19.77
CA ALA A 451 -27.11 8.92 -20.23
C ALA A 451 -27.71 8.51 -21.58
N THR A 452 -29.00 8.78 -21.79
CA THR A 452 -29.67 8.51 -23.07
C THR A 452 -29.66 9.77 -23.95
N PRO A 453 -28.93 9.79 -25.08
CA PRO A 453 -28.98 10.89 -26.03
C PRO A 453 -30.39 11.09 -26.60
N LYS A 454 -30.81 12.35 -26.75
CA LYS A 454 -32.05 12.71 -27.46
C LYS A 454 -31.86 12.70 -28.97
N ASN A 455 -30.64 12.99 -29.43
CA ASN A 455 -30.29 12.97 -30.85
C ASN A 455 -29.10 12.03 -31.06
N ALA A 456 -29.38 10.88 -31.71
CA ALA A 456 -28.39 9.85 -32.03
C ALA A 456 -27.24 10.33 -32.95
N LYS A 457 -27.33 11.54 -33.51
CA LYS A 457 -26.29 12.16 -34.35
C LYS A 457 -25.64 13.38 -33.68
N ALA A 458 -25.96 13.66 -32.41
CA ALA A 458 -25.38 14.79 -31.71
C ALA A 458 -23.89 14.54 -31.45
N HIS A 459 -23.11 15.63 -31.46
CA HIS A 459 -21.80 15.63 -30.84
C HIS A 459 -21.99 15.56 -29.33
N ILE A 460 -21.52 14.47 -28.73
CA ILE A 460 -21.61 14.24 -27.30
C ILE A 460 -20.29 14.69 -26.65
N GLU A 461 -20.40 15.48 -25.58
CA GLU A 461 -19.29 15.77 -24.68
C GLU A 461 -19.69 15.40 -23.26
N VAL A 462 -18.84 14.65 -22.57
CA VAL A 462 -18.96 14.38 -21.13
C VAL A 462 -17.92 15.23 -20.41
N ARG A 463 -18.35 15.84 -19.30
CA ARG A 463 -17.50 16.64 -18.41
C ARG A 463 -17.54 16.03 -17.02
N VAL A 464 -16.38 15.67 -16.50
CA VAL A 464 -16.21 15.18 -15.14
C VAL A 464 -15.55 16.27 -14.32
N THR A 465 -16.15 16.66 -13.20
CA THR A 465 -15.55 17.60 -12.23
C THR A 465 -15.18 16.83 -10.97
N ASP A 466 -13.90 16.82 -10.59
CA ASP A 466 -13.46 16.15 -9.36
C ASP A 466 -13.87 16.93 -8.10
N ARG A 467 -13.66 16.30 -6.93
CA ARG A 467 -13.93 16.92 -5.63
C ARG A 467 -13.13 18.20 -5.35
N PHE A 468 -12.06 18.45 -6.12
CA PHE A 468 -11.21 19.64 -6.02
C PHE A 468 -11.56 20.73 -7.06
N GLY A 469 -12.56 20.49 -7.90
CA GLY A 469 -13.02 21.40 -8.95
C GLY A 469 -12.25 21.34 -10.26
N ARG A 470 -11.38 20.34 -10.48
CA ARG A 470 -10.70 20.12 -11.77
C ARG A 470 -11.70 19.50 -12.76
N ILE A 471 -11.68 19.97 -14.00
CA ILE A 471 -12.63 19.56 -15.03
C ILE A 471 -11.91 18.78 -16.13
N TYR A 472 -12.35 17.55 -16.35
CA TYR A 472 -11.91 16.64 -17.41
C TYR A 472 -12.97 16.52 -18.48
N LYS A 473 -12.57 16.37 -19.74
CA LYS A 473 -13.51 16.33 -20.88
C LYS A 473 -13.13 15.25 -21.87
N GLN A 474 -14.14 14.57 -22.40
CA GLN A 474 -14.01 13.66 -23.53
C GLN A 474 -15.22 13.82 -24.43
N SER A 475 -14.99 13.76 -25.74
CA SER A 475 -16.03 13.89 -26.75
C SER A 475 -16.14 12.61 -27.58
N LEU A 476 -17.36 12.31 -28.01
CA LEU A 476 -17.68 11.22 -28.93
C LEU A 476 -18.47 11.79 -30.12
N LYS A 477 -18.17 11.26 -31.31
CA LYS A 477 -19.11 11.30 -32.43
C LYS A 477 -19.87 9.98 -32.42
N GLN A 478 -21.19 10.04 -32.33
CA GLN A 478 -22.02 8.87 -32.56
C GLN A 478 -22.04 8.59 -34.07
N GLU A 479 -21.79 7.33 -34.45
CA GLU A 479 -21.77 6.87 -35.85
C GLU A 479 -23.17 6.65 -36.43
#